data_AF-A0A969SKR8-F1
#
_entry.id   AF-A0A969SKR8-F1
#
_cell.length_a   1.000
_cell.length_b   1.000
_cell.length_c   1.000
_cell.angle_alpha   90.00
_cell.angle_beta   90.00
_cell.angle_gamma   90.00
#
_symmetry.space_group_name_H-M   'P 1'
#
loop_
_entity.id
_entity.type
_entity.pdbx_description
1 polymer ?
#
loop_
_entity_poly.entity_id
_entity_poly.type
_entity_poly.pdbx_seq_one_letter_code
_entity_poly.pdbx_strand_id
1 'polypeptide(L)'
;PQLKQESLLTEIVAQEELLERQSKQSQISAVLLSALNELDSEGLNIIKLYYSQSLTQQQIAKQLGVKQYTVSRRLTKSKDSLLLKFATWTKESLHISLNSHVLNYINTVLEEWLQAHYSRPSSELEQ
;
A
#
# COMPACT_ATOMS: atom_id res chain seq x y z
N PRO A 1 42.78 4.08 17.75
CA PRO A 1 42.17 5.35 17.27
C PRO A 1 41.45 5.17 15.92
N GLN A 2 42.09 4.54 14.93
CA GLN A 2 41.49 4.25 13.61
C GLN A 2 40.27 3.33 13.67
N LEU A 3 40.33 2.22 14.42
CA LEU A 3 39.19 1.29 14.61
C LEU A 3 37.94 1.96 15.21
N LYS A 4 38.11 2.99 16.05
CA LYS A 4 36.99 3.75 16.62
C LYS A 4 36.37 4.70 15.60
N GLN A 5 37.17 5.24 14.68
CA GLN A 5 36.68 6.09 13.59
C GLN A 5 35.94 5.26 12.54
N GLU A 6 36.44 4.07 12.20
CA GLU A 6 35.73 3.12 11.33
C GLU A 6 34.37 2.71 11.92
N SER A 7 34.32 2.38 13.22
CA SER A 7 33.08 2.08 13.93
C SER A 7 32.07 3.23 13.88
N LEU A 8 32.51 4.48 14.04
CA LEU A 8 31.63 5.66 13.99
C LEU A 8 31.11 5.93 12.57
N LEU A 9 31.96 5.75 11.55
CA LEU A 9 31.53 5.87 10.16
C LEU A 9 30.51 4.78 9.79
N THR A 10 30.71 3.55 10.25
CA THR A 10 29.72 2.47 10.06
C THR A 10 28.38 2.79 10.72
N GLU A 11 28.40 3.35 11.93
CA GLU A 11 27.18 3.74 12.63
C GLU A 11 26.43 4.89 11.92
N ILE A 12 27.16 5.89 11.42
CA ILE A 12 26.59 7.00 10.64
C ILE A 12 25.92 6.47 9.36
N VAL A 13 26.61 5.61 8.60
CA VAL A 13 26.04 5.04 7.37
C VAL A 13 24.80 4.21 7.66
N ALA A 14 24.81 3.37 8.70
CA ALA A 14 23.66 2.57 9.09
C ALA A 14 22.45 3.44 9.50
N GLN A 15 22.71 4.56 10.18
CA GLN A 15 21.67 5.51 10.58
C GLN A 15 21.08 6.24 9.37
N GLU A 16 21.89 6.63 8.40
CA GLU A 16 21.43 7.25 7.15
C GLU A 16 20.55 6.29 6.35
N GLU A 17 20.98 5.03 6.18
CA GLU A 17 20.19 4.01 5.48
C GLU A 17 18.83 3.73 6.16
N LEU A 18 18.79 3.76 7.50
CA LEU A 18 17.55 3.60 8.26
C LEU A 18 16.59 4.78 8.00
N LEU A 19 17.10 6.01 8.06
CA LEU A 19 16.30 7.22 7.81
C LEU A 19 15.75 7.24 6.39
N GLU A 20 16.57 6.88 5.39
CA GLU A 20 16.11 6.75 4.01
C GLU A 20 14.99 5.72 3.87
N ARG A 21 15.13 4.56 4.52
CA ARG A 21 14.12 3.50 4.48
C ARG A 21 12.80 3.96 5.08
N GLN A 22 12.84 4.61 6.25
CA GLN A 22 11.65 5.15 6.91
C GLN A 22 10.96 6.24 6.07
N SER A 23 11.76 7.11 5.45
CA SER A 23 11.25 8.14 4.54
C SER A 23 10.52 7.51 3.35
N LYS A 24 11.14 6.51 2.69
CA LYS A 24 10.52 5.78 1.56
C LYS A 24 9.22 5.08 1.97
N GLN A 25 9.19 4.40 3.12
CA GLN A 25 7.97 3.76 3.64
C GLN A 25 6.84 4.76 3.93
N SER A 26 7.19 5.93 4.46
CA SER A 26 6.23 7.00 4.75
C SER A 26 5.65 7.57 3.45
N GLN A 27 6.48 7.76 2.42
CA GLN A 27 6.03 8.22 1.11
C GLN A 27 5.11 7.21 0.42
N ILE A 28 5.45 5.92 0.46
CA ILE A 28 4.59 4.84 -0.05
C ILE A 28 3.23 4.86 0.66
N SER A 29 3.23 4.97 1.99
CA SER A 29 1.99 5.01 2.75
C SER A 29 1.15 6.26 2.41
N ALA A 30 1.79 7.42 2.25
CA ALA A 30 1.11 8.65 1.89
C ALA A 30 0.45 8.58 0.51
N VAL A 31 1.14 8.07 -0.52
CA VAL A 31 0.56 7.95 -1.86
C VAL A 31 -0.60 6.95 -1.89
N LEU A 32 -0.48 5.83 -1.18
CA LEU A 32 -1.54 4.81 -1.13
C LEU A 32 -2.76 5.30 -0.35
N LEU A 33 -2.57 6.02 0.76
CA LEU A 33 -3.66 6.67 1.49
C LEU A 33 -4.36 7.74 0.65
N SER A 34 -3.60 8.57 -0.08
CA SER A 34 -4.17 9.56 -1.00
C SER A 34 -5.00 8.87 -2.08
N ALA A 35 -4.47 7.79 -2.67
CA ALA A 35 -5.18 7.03 -3.70
C ALA A 35 -6.45 6.35 -3.17
N LEU A 36 -6.45 5.87 -1.92
CA LEU A 36 -7.66 5.35 -1.25
C LEU A 36 -8.72 6.44 -1.05
N ASN A 37 -8.31 7.65 -0.68
CA ASN A 37 -9.22 8.78 -0.47
C ASN A 37 -9.85 9.30 -1.77
N GLU A 38 -9.24 9.01 -2.93
CA GLU A 38 -9.80 9.33 -4.25
C GLU A 38 -10.83 8.30 -4.74
N LEU A 39 -10.93 7.13 -4.10
CA LEU A 39 -11.95 6.15 -4.46
C LEU A 39 -13.36 6.66 -4.09
N ASP A 40 -14.36 6.24 -4.86
CA ASP A 40 -15.75 6.44 -4.45
C ASP A 40 -16.06 5.66 -3.16
N SER A 41 -17.10 6.09 -2.44
CA SER A 41 -17.46 5.52 -1.15
C SER A 41 -17.72 4.01 -1.21
N GLU A 42 -18.33 3.54 -2.29
CA GLU A 42 -18.59 2.11 -2.52
C GLU A 42 -17.28 1.33 -2.74
N GLY A 43 -16.36 1.83 -3.58
CA GLY A 43 -15.07 1.20 -3.82
C GLY A 43 -14.21 1.14 -2.56
N LEU A 44 -14.15 2.23 -1.80
CA LEU A 44 -13.43 2.27 -0.52
C LEU A 44 -14.01 1.28 0.48
N ASN A 45 -15.35 1.19 0.58
CA ASN A 45 -16.01 0.25 1.47
C ASN A 45 -15.71 -1.21 1.09
N ILE A 46 -15.75 -1.54 -0.20
CA ILE A 46 -15.44 -2.89 -0.69
C ILE A 46 -13.98 -3.27 -0.40
N ILE A 47 -13.03 -2.35 -0.60
CA ILE A 47 -11.62 -2.55 -0.24
C ILE A 47 -11.50 -2.82 1.27
N LYS A 48 -12.12 -1.99 2.11
CA LYS A 48 -12.11 -2.17 3.56
C LYS A 48 -12.64 -3.54 3.96
N LEU A 49 -13.82 -3.94 3.49
CA LEU A 49 -14.42 -5.24 3.80
C LEU A 49 -13.54 -6.41 3.34
N TYR A 50 -12.92 -6.28 2.18
CA TYR A 50 -12.06 -7.33 1.63
C TYR A 50 -10.78 -7.53 2.45
N TYR A 51 -10.06 -6.47 2.82
CA TYR A 51 -8.76 -6.59 3.49
C TYR A 51 -8.84 -6.62 5.02
N SER A 52 -9.77 -5.88 5.65
CA SER A 52 -9.87 -5.84 7.12
C SER A 52 -10.58 -7.06 7.72
N GLN A 53 -11.59 -7.57 7.03
CA GLN A 53 -12.42 -8.69 7.52
C GLN A 53 -12.15 -9.98 6.76
N SER A 54 -11.23 -9.96 5.79
CA SER A 54 -10.92 -11.10 4.90
C SER A 54 -12.17 -11.70 4.25
N LEU A 55 -13.18 -10.87 3.97
CA LEU A 55 -14.43 -11.35 3.38
C LEU A 55 -14.23 -11.70 1.91
N THR A 56 -14.78 -12.84 1.51
CA THR A 56 -14.92 -13.21 0.10
C THR A 56 -15.86 -12.25 -0.62
N GLN A 57 -15.72 -12.12 -1.94
CA GLN A 57 -16.61 -11.28 -2.76
C GLN A 57 -18.08 -11.67 -2.61
N GLN A 58 -18.39 -12.94 -2.35
CA GLN A 58 -19.75 -13.42 -2.10
C GLN A 58 -20.29 -12.94 -0.74
N GLN A 59 -19.46 -12.96 0.31
CA GLN A 59 -19.85 -12.46 1.63
C GLN A 59 -20.08 -10.95 1.61
N ILE A 60 -19.20 -10.19 0.95
CA ILE A 60 -19.37 -8.75 0.73
C ILE A 60 -20.67 -8.49 -0.03
N ALA A 61 -20.94 -9.26 -1.08
CA ALA A 61 -22.16 -9.09 -1.87
C ALA A 61 -23.43 -9.29 -1.03
N LYS A 62 -23.43 -10.32 -0.17
CA LYS A 62 -24.51 -10.57 0.78
C LYS A 62 -24.68 -9.40 1.77
N GLN A 63 -23.58 -8.88 2.31
CA GLN A 63 -23.62 -7.76 3.27
C GLN A 63 -24.12 -6.45 2.63
N LEU A 64 -23.74 -6.20 1.38
CA LEU A 64 -24.14 -4.99 0.64
C LEU A 64 -25.49 -5.13 -0.07
N GLY A 65 -26.11 -6.32 -0.08
CA GLY A 65 -27.37 -6.57 -0.78
C GLY A 65 -27.25 -6.49 -2.31
N VAL A 66 -26.06 -6.74 -2.86
CA VAL A 66 -25.78 -6.69 -4.31
C VAL A 66 -25.39 -8.05 -4.85
N LYS A 67 -25.26 -8.17 -6.17
CA LYS A 67 -24.78 -9.39 -6.82
C LYS A 67 -23.25 -9.49 -6.68
N GLN A 68 -22.71 -10.71 -6.54
CA GLN A 68 -21.27 -10.93 -6.38
C GLN A 68 -20.43 -10.38 -7.54
N TYR A 69 -20.91 -10.45 -8.78
CA TYR A 69 -20.18 -9.87 -9.91
C TYR A 69 -20.01 -8.34 -9.79
N THR A 70 -20.95 -7.65 -9.12
CA THR A 70 -20.85 -6.22 -8.86
C THR A 70 -19.69 -5.94 -7.93
N VAL A 71 -19.56 -6.72 -6.85
CA VAL A 71 -18.42 -6.63 -5.93
C VAL A 71 -17.12 -6.95 -6.66
N SER A 72 -17.10 -8.01 -7.47
CA SER A 72 -15.91 -8.40 -8.25
C SER A 72 -15.42 -7.24 -9.12
N ARG A 73 -16.31 -6.68 -9.95
CA ARG A 73 -15.99 -5.58 -10.85
C ARG A 73 -15.55 -4.32 -10.10
N ARG A 74 -16.22 -3.99 -8.99
CA ARG A 74 -15.87 -2.83 -8.16
C ARG A 74 -14.51 -3.01 -7.50
N LEU A 75 -14.26 -4.17 -6.91
CA LEU A 75 -12.98 -4.51 -6.27
C LEU A 75 -11.82 -4.42 -7.27
N THR A 76 -11.96 -5.03 -8.45
CA THR A 76 -10.95 -4.95 -9.53
C THR A 76 -10.71 -3.50 -9.94
N LYS A 77 -11.77 -2.73 -10.23
CA LYS A 77 -11.63 -1.33 -10.63
C LYS A 77 -10.94 -0.47 -9.55
N SER A 78 -11.26 -0.70 -8.28
CA SER A 78 -10.60 -0.01 -7.17
C SER A 78 -9.13 -0.37 -7.09
N LYS A 79 -8.78 -1.66 -7.15
CA LYS A 79 -7.38 -2.12 -7.17
C LYS A 79 -6.59 -1.56 -8.36
N ASP A 80 -7.18 -1.56 -9.55
CA ASP A 80 -6.55 -0.99 -10.75
C ASP A 80 -6.27 0.51 -10.59
N SER A 81 -7.19 1.26 -9.98
CA SER A 81 -7.02 2.68 -9.69
C SER A 81 -5.87 2.93 -8.71
N LEU A 82 -5.79 2.12 -7.64
CA LEU A 82 -4.70 2.19 -6.66
C LEU A 82 -3.35 1.85 -7.33
N LEU A 83 -3.31 0.76 -8.11
CA LEU A 83 -2.12 0.32 -8.82
C LEU A 83 -1.63 1.38 -9.82
N LEU A 84 -2.54 1.99 -10.59
CA LEU A 84 -2.19 3.05 -11.53
C LEU A 84 -1.56 4.25 -10.83
N LYS A 85 -2.15 4.70 -9.72
CA LYS A 85 -1.63 5.83 -8.93
C LYS A 85 -0.25 5.50 -8.35
N PHE A 86 -0.11 4.31 -7.78
CA PHE A 86 1.15 3.89 -7.18
C PHE A 86 2.26 3.67 -8.22
N ALA A 87 1.94 3.07 -9.36
CA ALA A 87 2.88 2.89 -10.45
C ALA A 87 3.32 4.23 -11.07
N THR A 88 2.39 5.17 -11.26
CA THR A 88 2.70 6.52 -11.74
C THR A 88 3.64 7.24 -10.78
N TRP A 89 3.32 7.23 -9.48
CA TRP A 89 4.17 7.83 -8.47
C TRP A 89 5.56 7.19 -8.43
N THR A 90 5.65 5.86 -8.55
CA THR A 90 6.92 5.12 -8.59
C THR A 90 7.78 5.56 -9.78
N LYS A 91 7.17 5.72 -10.95
CA LYS A 91 7.85 6.22 -12.15
C LYS A 91 8.36 7.65 -11.97
N GLU A 92 7.55 8.53 -11.39
CA GLU A 92 7.84 9.95 -11.28
C GLU A 92 8.83 10.28 -10.15
N SER A 93 8.67 9.62 -8.99
CA SER A 93 9.42 9.94 -7.77
C SER A 93 10.68 9.09 -7.59
N LEU A 94 10.66 7.84 -8.07
CA LEU A 94 11.79 6.91 -7.97
C LEU A 94 12.53 6.73 -9.31
N HIS A 95 12.05 7.38 -10.38
CA HIS A 95 12.60 7.26 -11.74
C HIS A 95 12.71 5.82 -12.25
N ILE A 96 11.84 4.93 -11.75
CA ILE A 96 11.82 3.52 -12.14
C ILE A 96 11.01 3.38 -13.44
N SER A 97 11.62 2.76 -14.46
CA SER A 97 10.92 2.47 -15.72
C SER A 97 9.88 1.37 -15.52
N LEU A 98 8.65 1.62 -15.98
CA LEU A 98 7.56 0.65 -15.88
C LEU A 98 7.70 -0.42 -16.97
N ASN A 99 7.75 -1.67 -16.53
CA ASN A 99 7.64 -2.86 -17.38
C ASN A 99 6.81 -3.91 -16.64
N SER A 100 6.45 -5.02 -17.30
CA SER A 100 5.58 -6.04 -16.70
C SER A 100 6.13 -6.62 -15.39
N HIS A 101 7.45 -6.79 -15.26
CA HIS A 101 8.05 -7.30 -14.03
C HIS A 101 7.93 -6.29 -12.88
N VAL A 102 8.24 -5.02 -13.15
CA VAL A 102 8.10 -3.92 -12.18
C VAL A 102 6.65 -3.73 -11.78
N LEU A 103 5.70 -3.78 -12.72
CA LEU A 103 4.27 -3.66 -12.42
C LEU A 103 3.77 -4.81 -11.53
N ASN A 104 4.19 -6.04 -11.80
CA ASN A 104 3.87 -7.18 -10.93
C ASN A 104 4.42 -6.99 -9.51
N TYR A 105 5.65 -6.48 -9.39
CA TYR A 105 6.25 -6.18 -8.10
C TYR A 105 5.49 -5.07 -7.35
N ILE A 106 5.17 -3.97 -8.03
CA ILE A 106 4.35 -2.87 -7.47
C ILE A 106 2.99 -3.39 -7.01
N ASN A 107 2.37 -4.29 -7.78
CA ASN A 107 1.11 -4.91 -7.40
C ASN A 107 1.25 -5.77 -6.14
N THR A 108 2.32 -6.56 -6.02
CA THR A 108 2.60 -7.31 -4.78
C THR A 108 2.75 -6.38 -3.58
N VAL A 109 3.54 -5.31 -3.72
CA VAL A 109 3.74 -4.32 -2.64
C VAL A 109 2.41 -3.63 -2.27
N LEU A 110 1.56 -3.33 -3.25
CA LEU A 110 0.22 -2.79 -3.00
C LEU A 110 -0.64 -3.74 -2.18
N GLU A 111 -0.71 -5.03 -2.56
CA GLU A 111 -1.50 -6.05 -1.86
C GLU A 111 -1.00 -6.24 -0.42
N GLU A 112 0.32 -6.33 -0.22
CA GLU A 112 0.94 -6.45 1.10
C GLU A 112 0.66 -5.22 1.97
N TRP A 113 0.76 -4.02 1.39
CA TRP A 113 0.50 -2.78 2.11
C TRP A 113 -0.98 -2.68 2.51
N LEU A 114 -1.92 -3.00 1.61
CA LEU A 114 -3.36 -3.00 1.91
C LEU A 114 -3.69 -3.99 3.02
N GLN A 115 -3.13 -5.21 2.96
CA GLN A 115 -3.28 -6.21 4.00
C GLN A 115 -2.75 -5.68 5.33
N ALA A 116 -1.52 -5.15 5.37
CA ALA A 116 -0.92 -4.63 6.59
C ALA A 116 -1.68 -3.42 7.16
N HIS A 117 -2.12 -2.48 6.30
CA HIS A 117 -2.86 -1.29 6.69
C HIS A 117 -4.19 -1.63 7.37
N TYR A 118 -4.91 -2.63 6.84
CA TYR A 118 -6.21 -3.04 7.37
C TYR A 118 -6.18 -4.19 8.38
N SER A 119 -5.04 -4.87 8.54
CA SER A 119 -4.84 -5.90 9.59
C SER A 119 -4.38 -5.32 10.92
N ARG A 120 -3.93 -4.05 10.96
CA ARG A 120 -3.65 -3.39 12.23
C ARG A 120 -4.96 -3.26 13.01
N PRO A 121 -5.03 -3.74 14.26
CA PRO A 121 -6.20 -3.51 15.08
C PRO A 121 -6.43 -2.01 15.18
N SER A 122 -7.70 -1.59 15.03
CA SER A 122 -8.16 -0.20 15.02
C SER A 122 -7.81 0.61 16.28
N SER A 123 -7.11 0.02 17.24
CA SER A 123 -6.69 0.62 18.52
C SER A 123 -5.45 1.51 18.47
N GLU A 124 -4.75 1.64 17.34
CA GLU A 124 -3.54 2.47 17.23
C GLU A 124 -3.72 3.77 16.42
N LEU A 125 -4.93 4.08 15.94
CA LEU A 125 -5.21 5.31 15.18
C LEU A 125 -5.75 6.48 16.04
N GLU A 126 -5.70 6.36 17.39
CA GLU A 126 -6.10 7.41 18.34
C GLU A 126 -4.94 7.95 19.22
N GLN A 127 -3.73 8.12 18.66
CA GLN A 127 -2.67 8.88 19.34
C GLN A 127 -2.13 10.02 18.48
#